data_AF-X1GBB2-F1
#
_entry.id   AF-X1GBB2-F1
#
_cell.length_a   1.000
_cell.length_b   1.000
_cell.length_c   1.000
_cell.angle_alpha   90.00
_cell.angle_beta   90.00
_cell.angle_gamma   90.00
#
_symmetry.space_group_name_H-M   'P 1'
#
loop_
_entity.id
_entity.type
_entity.pdbx_description
1 polymer ?
#
loop_
_entity_poly.entity_id
_entity_poly.type
_entity_poly.pdbx_seq_one_letter_code
_entity_poly.pdbx_strand_id
1 'polypeptide(L)'
;MKILPIAILFSLLLLSCTKETIKPGLPADELFEISKNAFEKRKYGRAIDGFKKLVFEHPGSELIDKAQFYLAESYLNARDYENAVVEYRFLIQNFTESPYLDDAHYKLGLTYYKASPAYYLDQKR
;
A
#
# COMPACT_ATOMS: atom_id res chain seq x y z
N MET A 1 -17.03 -26.11 38.90
CA MET A 1 -17.26 -26.38 37.46
C MET A 1 -17.72 -25.14 36.66
N LYS A 2 -17.52 -23.89 37.13
CA LYS A 2 -17.94 -22.67 36.40
C LYS A 2 -16.81 -21.90 35.69
N ILE A 3 -15.56 -22.35 35.84
CA ILE A 3 -14.35 -21.76 35.23
C ILE A 3 -14.05 -22.26 33.81
N LEU A 4 -14.59 -23.44 33.44
CA LEU A 4 -14.41 -24.04 32.11
C LEU A 4 -15.01 -23.21 30.95
N PRO A 5 -16.22 -22.60 31.06
CA PRO A 5 -16.74 -21.76 29.97
C PRO A 5 -16.02 -20.41 29.84
N ILE A 6 -15.41 -19.89 30.92
CA ILE A 6 -14.66 -18.63 30.90
C ILE A 6 -13.34 -18.80 30.15
N ALA A 7 -12.66 -19.94 30.33
CA ALA A 7 -11.42 -20.26 29.61
C ALA A 7 -11.64 -20.48 28.10
N ILE A 8 -12.77 -21.07 27.71
CA ILE A 8 -13.14 -21.26 26.30
C ILE A 8 -13.43 -19.91 25.63
N LEU A 9 -14.13 -19.01 26.32
CA LEU A 9 -14.40 -17.65 25.83
C LEU A 9 -13.11 -16.81 25.68
N PHE A 10 -12.13 -17.01 26.57
CA PHE A 10 -10.82 -16.36 26.50
C PHE A 10 -9.94 -16.91 25.36
N SER A 11 -10.05 -18.20 25.02
CA SER A 11 -9.34 -18.81 23.90
C SER A 11 -9.86 -18.36 22.51
N LEU A 12 -11.15 -18.05 22.40
CA LEU A 12 -11.77 -17.51 21.19
C LEU A 12 -11.35 -16.07 20.87
N LEU A 13 -10.92 -15.30 21.88
CA LEU A 13 -10.41 -13.93 21.71
C LEU A 13 -9.00 -13.88 21.08
N LEU A 14 -8.24 -14.98 21.10
CA LEU A 14 -6.88 -15.04 20.55
C LEU A 14 -6.80 -15.40 19.06
N LEU A 15 -7.91 -15.85 18.45
CA LEU A 15 -7.97 -16.22 17.03
C LEU A 15 -8.24 -15.02 16.09
N SER A 16 -8.40 -13.81 16.64
CA SER A 16 -8.92 -12.66 15.89
C SER A 16 -7.90 -11.98 14.95
N CYS A 17 -6.64 -12.40 14.88
CA CYS A 17 -5.63 -11.74 14.03
C CYS A 17 -4.67 -12.72 13.36
N THR A 18 -5.14 -13.50 12.39
CA THR A 18 -4.25 -14.09 11.38
C THR A 18 -4.13 -13.12 10.20
N LYS A 19 -3.01 -12.40 10.10
CA LYS A 19 -2.72 -11.52 8.95
C LYS A 19 -2.43 -12.41 7.74
N GLU A 20 -3.39 -12.56 6.84
CA GLU A 20 -3.19 -13.30 5.59
C GLU A 20 -2.26 -12.52 4.66
N THR A 21 -1.09 -13.09 4.35
CA THR A 21 -0.03 -12.46 3.53
C THR A 21 0.02 -13.05 2.12
N ILE A 22 0.50 -12.27 1.15
CA ILE A 22 0.71 -12.74 -0.23
C ILE A 22 1.99 -13.59 -0.27
N LYS A 23 1.91 -14.78 -0.88
CA LYS A 23 3.05 -15.71 -0.96
C LYS A 23 4.18 -15.14 -1.82
N PRO A 24 5.46 -15.34 -1.45
CA PRO A 24 6.61 -14.98 -2.30
C PRO A 24 6.69 -15.87 -3.55
N GLY A 25 7.35 -15.38 -4.60
CA GLY A 25 7.69 -16.15 -5.80
C GLY A 25 6.54 -16.38 -6.78
N LEU A 26 5.42 -15.66 -6.64
CA LEU A 26 4.33 -15.70 -7.62
C LEU A 26 4.74 -14.94 -8.89
N PRO A 27 4.20 -15.32 -10.07
CA PRO A 27 4.37 -14.56 -11.31
C PRO A 27 3.91 -13.10 -11.18
N ALA A 28 4.51 -12.20 -11.97
CA ALA A 28 4.24 -10.76 -11.88
C ALA A 28 2.77 -10.40 -12.16
N ASP A 29 2.15 -11.06 -13.14
CA ASP A 29 0.73 -10.92 -13.49
C ASP A 29 -0.18 -11.36 -12.33
N GLU A 30 0.11 -12.50 -11.70
CA GLU A 30 -0.66 -12.99 -10.55
C GLU A 30 -0.52 -12.04 -9.34
N LEU A 31 0.71 -11.58 -9.05
CA LEU A 31 0.95 -10.57 -8.02
C LEU A 31 0.17 -9.29 -8.30
N PHE A 32 0.16 -8.84 -9.56
CA PHE A 32 -0.54 -7.64 -9.96
C PHE A 32 -2.05 -7.78 -9.73
N GLU A 33 -2.66 -8.86 -10.21
CA GLU A 33 -4.11 -9.07 -10.11
C GLU A 33 -4.59 -9.21 -8.66
N ILE A 34 -3.88 -9.99 -7.85
CA ILE A 34 -4.22 -10.14 -6.42
C ILE A 34 -4.10 -8.79 -5.69
N SER A 35 -3.03 -8.03 -5.97
CA SER A 35 -2.77 -6.75 -5.32
C SER A 35 -3.77 -5.68 -5.75
N LYS A 36 -4.10 -5.64 -7.04
CA LYS A 36 -5.12 -4.74 -7.59
C LYS A 36 -6.51 -5.06 -7.02
N ASN A 37 -6.87 -6.34 -6.91
CA ASN A 37 -8.13 -6.73 -6.27
C ASN A 37 -8.17 -6.32 -4.78
N ALA A 38 -7.05 -6.45 -4.07
CA ALA A 38 -6.95 -5.97 -2.69
C ALA A 38 -7.09 -4.44 -2.60
N PHE A 39 -6.49 -3.70 -3.52
CA PHE A 39 -6.61 -2.24 -3.62
C PHE A 39 -8.06 -1.80 -3.86
N GLU A 40 -8.75 -2.43 -4.81
CA GLU A 40 -10.17 -2.17 -5.12
C GLU A 40 -11.07 -2.46 -3.91
N LYS A 41 -10.75 -3.50 -3.12
CA LYS A 41 -11.42 -3.83 -1.86
C LYS A 41 -10.99 -2.94 -0.69
N ARG A 42 -10.19 -1.89 -0.93
CA ARG A 42 -9.64 -0.97 0.06
C ARG A 42 -8.78 -1.63 1.15
N LYS A 43 -8.29 -2.84 0.88
CA LYS A 43 -7.37 -3.58 1.74
C LYS A 43 -5.94 -3.13 1.44
N TYR A 44 -5.66 -1.85 1.68
CA TYR A 44 -4.43 -1.20 1.22
C TYR A 44 -3.16 -1.85 1.77
N GLY A 45 -3.17 -2.35 3.01
CA GLY A 45 -2.02 -3.10 3.55
C GLY A 45 -1.68 -4.36 2.74
N ARG A 46 -2.69 -5.13 2.29
CA ARG A 46 -2.47 -6.31 1.43
C ARG A 46 -2.05 -5.91 0.02
N ALA A 47 -2.60 -4.80 -0.50
CA ALA A 47 -2.19 -4.26 -1.79
C ALA A 47 -0.72 -3.82 -1.77
N ILE A 48 -0.30 -3.10 -0.72
CA ILE A 48 1.11 -2.71 -0.49
C ILE A 48 1.99 -3.96 -0.45
N ASP A 49 1.64 -4.96 0.37
CA ASP A 49 2.45 -6.18 0.50
C ASP A 49 2.69 -6.86 -0.86
N GLY A 50 1.67 -6.92 -1.72
CA GLY A 50 1.77 -7.57 -3.03
C GLY A 50 2.44 -6.72 -4.12
N PHE A 51 2.16 -5.42 -4.18
CA PHE A 51 2.86 -4.53 -5.11
C PHE A 51 4.34 -4.38 -4.76
N LYS A 52 4.70 -4.32 -3.46
CA LYS A 52 6.11 -4.36 -3.02
C LYS A 52 6.83 -5.61 -3.50
N LYS A 53 6.16 -6.77 -3.44
CA LYS A 53 6.71 -8.02 -3.97
C LYS A 53 6.91 -7.95 -5.48
N LEU A 54 5.95 -7.43 -6.22
CA LEU A 54 6.08 -7.28 -7.67
C LEU A 54 7.27 -6.39 -8.03
N VAL A 55 7.40 -5.21 -7.41
CA VAL A 55 8.49 -4.28 -7.75
C VAL A 55 9.88 -4.79 -7.32
N PHE A 56 9.95 -5.62 -6.29
CA PHE A 56 11.21 -6.20 -5.80
C PHE A 56 11.61 -7.49 -6.53
N GLU A 57 10.65 -8.39 -6.74
CA GLU A 57 10.89 -9.73 -7.30
C GLU A 57 10.90 -9.71 -8.84
N HIS A 58 10.22 -8.74 -9.48
CA HIS A 58 10.05 -8.66 -10.94
C HIS A 58 10.36 -7.28 -11.54
N PRO A 59 11.55 -6.69 -11.30
CA PRO A 59 11.88 -5.31 -11.74
C PRO A 59 11.90 -5.11 -13.26
N GLY A 60 11.99 -6.18 -14.06
CA GLY A 60 11.95 -6.13 -15.53
C GLY A 60 10.59 -6.45 -16.14
N SER A 61 9.53 -6.60 -15.34
CA SER A 61 8.19 -6.89 -15.83
C SER A 61 7.60 -5.70 -16.60
N GLU A 62 6.81 -5.96 -17.63
CA GLU A 62 6.01 -4.93 -18.31
C GLU A 62 4.96 -4.27 -17.39
N LEU A 63 4.69 -4.87 -16.23
CA LEU A 63 3.78 -4.33 -15.22
C LEU A 63 4.50 -3.46 -14.18
N ILE A 64 5.81 -3.27 -14.28
CA ILE A 64 6.61 -2.69 -13.19
C ILE A 64 6.21 -1.26 -12.86
N ASP A 65 6.01 -0.42 -13.87
CA ASP A 65 5.65 0.99 -13.70
C ASP A 65 4.21 1.15 -13.19
N LYS A 66 3.30 0.32 -13.70
CA LYS A 66 1.93 0.19 -13.21
C LYS A 66 1.90 -0.25 -11.75
N ALA A 67 2.66 -1.29 -11.39
CA ALA A 67 2.75 -1.78 -10.03
C ALA A 67 3.34 -0.71 -9.09
N GLN A 68 4.37 0.01 -9.54
CA GLN A 68 4.94 1.14 -8.82
C GLN A 68 3.90 2.24 -8.57
N PHE A 69 3.09 2.59 -9.58
CA PHE A 69 2.01 3.56 -9.43
C PHE A 69 0.98 3.11 -8.40
N TYR A 70 0.51 1.86 -8.51
CA TYR A 70 -0.47 1.32 -7.58
C TYR A 70 0.09 1.11 -6.16
N LEU A 71 1.39 0.88 -6.01
CA LEU A 71 2.06 0.88 -4.71
C LEU A 71 1.95 2.25 -4.05
N ALA A 72 2.27 3.32 -4.79
CA ALA A 72 2.14 4.69 -4.32
C ALA A 72 0.67 5.06 -3.99
N GLU A 73 -0.27 4.70 -4.86
CA GLU A 73 -1.71 4.87 -4.61
C GLU A 73 -2.16 4.11 -3.34
N SER A 74 -1.65 2.90 -3.13
CA SER A 74 -2.01 2.10 -1.95
C SER A 74 -1.54 2.78 -0.67
N TYR A 75 -0.32 3.31 -0.64
CA TYR A 75 0.19 4.11 0.48
C TYR A 75 -0.62 5.40 0.70
N LEU A 76 -0.93 6.14 -0.38
CA LEU A 76 -1.73 7.37 -0.31
C LEU A 76 -3.11 7.11 0.31
N ASN A 77 -3.77 6.04 -0.13
CA ASN A 77 -5.09 5.66 0.38
C ASN A 77 -5.03 5.07 1.80
N ALA A 78 -3.91 4.45 2.19
CA ALA A 78 -3.63 4.05 3.57
C ALA A 78 -3.30 5.25 4.48
N ARG A 79 -3.22 6.47 3.93
CA ARG A 79 -2.79 7.71 4.61
C ARG A 79 -1.33 7.68 5.09
N ASP A 80 -0.55 6.78 4.53
CA ASP A 80 0.88 6.73 4.73
C ASP A 80 1.53 7.64 3.67
N TYR A 81 1.43 8.94 3.93
CA TYR A 81 1.84 9.96 2.96
C TYR A 81 3.35 9.98 2.73
N GLU A 82 4.14 9.63 3.75
CA GLU A 82 5.60 9.58 3.64
C GLU A 82 6.04 8.54 2.61
N ASN A 83 5.52 7.32 2.72
CA ASN A 83 5.82 6.26 1.75
C ASN A 83 5.19 6.56 0.38
N ALA A 84 3.97 7.10 0.32
CA ALA A 84 3.36 7.47 -0.95
C ALA A 84 4.22 8.46 -1.75
N VAL A 85 4.76 9.49 -1.07
CA VAL A 85 5.68 10.46 -1.67
C VAL A 85 6.94 9.76 -2.22
N VAL A 86 7.53 8.83 -1.47
CA VAL A 86 8.72 8.08 -1.91
C VAL A 86 8.42 7.32 -3.20
N GLU A 87 7.32 6.58 -3.24
CA GLU A 87 6.99 5.70 -4.36
C GLU A 87 6.55 6.46 -5.62
N TYR A 88 5.82 7.60 -5.49
CA TYR A 88 5.52 8.46 -6.65
C TYR A 88 6.77 9.10 -7.23
N ARG A 89 7.69 9.60 -6.39
CA ARG A 89 8.97 10.16 -6.88
C ARG A 89 9.80 9.10 -7.57
N PHE A 90 9.83 7.88 -7.03
CA PHE A 90 10.53 6.78 -7.67
C PHE A 90 9.99 6.52 -9.08
N LEU A 91 8.66 6.50 -9.26
CA LEU A 91 8.05 6.37 -10.58
C LEU A 91 8.48 7.48 -11.52
N ILE A 92 8.34 8.74 -11.09
CA ILE A 92 8.68 9.93 -11.89
C ILE A 92 10.14 9.91 -12.34
N GLN A 93 11.05 9.44 -11.48
CA GLN A 93 12.49 9.45 -11.75
C GLN A 93 12.96 8.27 -12.60
N ASN A 94 12.34 7.09 -12.44
CA ASN A 94 12.85 5.85 -13.04
C ASN A 94 12.01 5.32 -14.21
N PHE A 95 10.74 5.76 -14.34
CA PHE A 95 9.84 5.32 -15.42
C PHE A 95 9.39 6.52 -16.27
N THR A 96 10.35 7.18 -16.94
CA THR A 96 10.15 8.44 -17.70
C THR A 96 9.28 8.30 -18.96
N GLU A 97 8.90 7.08 -19.33
CA GLU A 97 7.97 6.81 -20.44
C GLU A 97 6.65 6.19 -19.95
N SER A 98 6.45 6.11 -18.63
CA SER A 98 5.25 5.49 -18.07
C SER A 98 3.99 6.30 -18.42
N PRO A 99 2.87 5.64 -18.80
CA PRO A 99 1.59 6.31 -18.99
C PRO A 99 1.04 6.90 -17.67
N TYR A 100 1.65 6.60 -16.52
CA TYR A 100 1.23 7.07 -15.21
C TYR A 100 1.93 8.35 -14.74
N LEU A 101 2.81 8.97 -15.56
CA LEU A 101 3.61 10.13 -15.12
C LEU A 101 2.78 11.35 -14.73
N ASP A 102 1.83 11.75 -15.56
CA ASP A 102 1.00 12.93 -15.30
C ASP A 102 0.19 12.73 -14.00
N ASP A 103 -0.40 11.55 -13.85
CA ASP A 103 -1.11 11.16 -12.63
C ASP A 103 -0.16 11.13 -11.43
N ALA A 104 1.04 10.58 -11.56
CA ALA A 104 2.02 10.52 -10.47
C ALA A 104 2.46 11.92 -10.03
N HIS A 105 2.68 12.85 -10.95
CA HIS A 105 3.00 14.25 -10.62
C HIS A 105 1.85 14.93 -9.86
N TYR A 106 0.62 14.77 -10.36
CA TYR A 106 -0.56 15.30 -9.68
C TYR A 106 -0.72 14.69 -8.28
N LYS A 107 -0.62 13.38 -8.17
CA LYS A 107 -0.78 12.64 -6.90
C LYS A 107 0.33 12.93 -5.92
N LEU A 108 1.56 13.15 -6.38
CA LEU A 108 2.66 13.61 -5.53
C LEU A 108 2.32 14.97 -4.89
N GLY A 109 1.82 15.93 -5.68
CA GLY A 109 1.35 17.22 -5.16
C GLY A 109 0.19 17.09 -4.17
N LEU A 110 -0.81 16.26 -4.50
CA LEU A 110 -1.93 15.94 -3.61
C LEU A 110 -1.46 15.30 -2.30
N THR A 111 -0.44 14.45 -2.36
CA THR A 111 0.12 13.77 -1.19
C THR A 111 0.80 14.75 -0.27
N TYR A 112 1.63 15.66 -0.80
CA TYR A 112 2.23 16.74 0.01
C TYR A 112 1.16 17.64 0.66
N TYR A 113 0.13 18.00 -0.10
CA TYR A 113 -1.00 18.77 0.44
C TYR A 113 -1.69 18.04 1.61
N LYS A 114 -1.92 16.73 1.50
CA LYS A 114 -2.52 15.91 2.56
C LYS A 114 -1.60 15.69 3.76
N ALA A 115 -0.29 15.67 3.55
CA ALA A 115 0.70 15.52 4.61
C ALA A 115 0.92 16.81 5.41
N SER A 116 0.61 17.98 4.82
CA SER A 116 0.78 19.28 5.46
C SER A 116 -0.09 19.40 6.72
N PRO A 117 0.46 19.89 7.85
CA PRO A 117 -0.33 20.32 8.99
C PRO A 117 -1.36 21.39 8.62
N ALA A 118 -2.43 21.49 9.42
CA ALA A 118 -3.40 22.57 9.26
C ALA A 118 -2.74 23.93 9.56
N TYR A 119 -3.03 24.93 8.73
CA TYR A 119 -2.38 26.25 8.72
C TYR A 119 -2.32 26.98 10.08
N TYR A 120 -3.26 26.71 10.99
CA TYR A 120 -3.36 27.37 12.29
C TYR A 120 -2.50 26.70 13.38
N LEU A 121 -1.86 25.57 13.11
CA LEU A 121 -0.98 24.89 14.06
C LEU A 121 0.46 25.44 14.03
N ASP A 122 0.80 26.29 13.06
CA ASP A 122 2.16 26.85 12.88
C ASP A 122 2.36 28.22 13.56
N GLN A 123 1.29 28.84 14.09
CA GLN A 123 1.32 30.21 14.64
C GLN A 123 1.28 30.28 16.18
N LYS A 124 2.01 29.41 16.88
CA LYS A 124 2.34 29.69 18.29
C LYS A 124 3.75 30.24 18.39
N ARG A 125 3.84 31.58 18.42
CA ARG A 125 5.02 32.31 18.93
C ARG A 125 5.14 32.11 20.44
#